data_AF-A0A1E7GM90-F1
#
_entry.id   AF-A0A1E7GM90-F1
#
_cell.length_a   1.000
_cell.length_b   1.000
_cell.length_c   1.000
_cell.angle_alpha   90.00
_cell.angle_beta   90.00
_cell.angle_gamma   90.00
#
_symmetry.space_group_name_H-M   'P 1'
#
loop_
_entity.id
_entity.type
_entity.pdbx_description
1 polymer ?
#
loop_
_entity_poly.entity_id
_entity_poly.type
_entity_poly.pdbx_seq_one_letter_code
_entity_poly.pdbx_strand_id
1 'polypeptide(L)'
;EEEATRIRKQEISGANLEVRRMMLNARKGVLDETQKQTAERLRELDIESLLRSLIRAHSGDATRVYSSRQDQPIVERLCDELLEAKLTKLEYAGNIDCIGGIVLETEDETVRLDYTFDTILSEVGERSMKRISNILFG
;
A
#
# COMPACT_ATOMS: atom_id res chain seq x y z
N GLU A 1 -13.23 -13.30 -53.86
CA GLU A 1 -13.31 -14.18 -52.66
C GLU A 1 -12.23 -13.86 -51.62
N GLU A 2 -10.96 -13.69 -52.01
CA GLU A 2 -9.86 -13.37 -51.06
C GLU A 2 -10.09 -12.11 -50.21
N GLU A 3 -10.68 -11.07 -50.77
CA GLU A 3 -10.95 -9.81 -50.07
C GLU A 3 -12.01 -9.94 -48.97
N ALA A 4 -13.06 -10.74 -49.21
CA ALA A 4 -14.08 -11.05 -48.21
C ALA A 4 -13.49 -11.88 -47.05
N THR A 5 -12.58 -12.81 -47.36
CA THR A 5 -11.86 -13.60 -46.35
C THR A 5 -10.89 -12.73 -45.53
N ARG A 6 -10.25 -11.74 -46.15
CA ARG A 6 -9.34 -10.80 -45.47
C ARG A 6 -10.08 -9.87 -44.52
N ILE A 7 -11.22 -9.30 -44.96
CA ILE A 7 -12.08 -8.46 -44.12
C ILE A 7 -12.60 -9.26 -42.92
N ARG A 8 -13.10 -10.48 -43.16
CA ARG A 8 -13.60 -11.35 -42.08
C ARG A 8 -12.52 -11.74 -41.07
N LYS A 9 -11.28 -11.98 -41.52
CA LYS A 9 -10.14 -12.19 -40.63
C LYS A 9 -9.83 -10.94 -39.78
N GLN A 10 -9.85 -9.75 -40.37
CA GLN A 10 -9.63 -8.50 -39.64
C GLN A 10 -10.73 -8.24 -38.61
N GLU A 11 -12.00 -8.46 -38.96
CA GLU A 11 -13.12 -8.34 -38.03
C GLU A 11 -13.01 -9.30 -36.85
N ILE A 12 -12.66 -10.58 -37.10
CA ILE A 12 -12.44 -11.58 -36.04
C ILE A 12 -11.25 -11.19 -35.15
N SER A 13 -10.15 -10.71 -35.74
CA SER A 13 -8.99 -10.22 -34.97
C SER A 13 -9.35 -9.01 -34.11
N GLY A 14 -10.17 -8.08 -34.63
CA GLY A 14 -10.67 -6.92 -33.90
C GLY A 14 -11.55 -7.34 -32.72
N ALA A 15 -12.55 -8.20 -32.96
CA ALA A 15 -13.42 -8.74 -31.92
C ALA A 15 -12.64 -9.50 -30.83
N ASN A 16 -11.66 -10.31 -31.22
CA ASN A 16 -10.80 -11.03 -30.27
C ASN A 16 -9.96 -10.08 -29.39
N LEU A 17 -9.46 -8.98 -29.96
CA LEU A 17 -8.71 -7.99 -29.19
C LEU A 17 -9.62 -7.27 -28.19
N GLU A 18 -10.83 -6.93 -28.59
CA GLU A 18 -11.82 -6.28 -27.73
C GLU A 18 -12.23 -7.18 -26.56
N VAL A 19 -12.50 -8.46 -26.83
CA VAL A 19 -12.80 -9.46 -25.79
C VAL A 19 -11.64 -9.59 -24.80
N ARG A 20 -10.39 -9.64 -25.28
CA ARG A 20 -9.21 -9.67 -24.40
C ARG A 20 -9.10 -8.42 -23.54
N ARG A 21 -9.35 -7.24 -24.12
CA ARG A 21 -9.32 -5.97 -23.39
C ARG A 21 -10.38 -5.93 -22.30
N MET A 22 -11.61 -6.36 -22.61
CA MET A 22 -12.69 -6.44 -21.62
C MET A 22 -12.34 -7.39 -20.47
N MET A 23 -11.79 -8.56 -20.79
CA MET A 23 -11.36 -9.52 -19.77
C MET A 23 -10.27 -8.94 -18.85
N LEU A 24 -9.25 -8.29 -19.42
CA LEU A 24 -8.17 -7.67 -18.64
C LEU A 24 -8.70 -6.55 -17.72
N ASN A 25 -9.61 -5.71 -18.22
CA ASN A 25 -10.23 -4.66 -17.42
C ASN A 25 -11.07 -5.23 -16.28
N ALA A 26 -11.84 -6.29 -16.52
CA ALA A 26 -12.61 -6.96 -15.48
C ALA A 26 -11.69 -7.56 -14.40
N ARG A 27 -10.61 -8.23 -14.80
CA ARG A 27 -9.61 -8.76 -13.87
C ARG A 27 -8.95 -7.68 -13.03
N LYS A 28 -8.60 -6.54 -13.65
CA LYS A 28 -8.09 -5.38 -12.93
C LYS A 28 -9.09 -4.88 -11.88
N GLY A 29 -10.37 -4.76 -12.25
CA GLY A 29 -11.41 -4.32 -11.31
C GLY A 29 -11.51 -5.19 -10.05
N VAL A 30 -11.43 -6.51 -10.19
CA VAL A 30 -11.44 -7.44 -9.04
C VAL A 30 -10.21 -7.26 -8.15
N LEU A 31 -9.04 -7.02 -8.74
CA LEU A 31 -7.81 -6.77 -7.99
C LEU A 31 -7.88 -5.44 -7.22
N ASP A 32 -8.34 -4.38 -7.88
CA ASP A 32 -8.51 -3.06 -7.27
C ASP A 32 -9.51 -3.12 -6.09
N GLU A 33 -10.62 -3.86 -6.24
CA GLU A 33 -11.59 -4.07 -5.16
C GLU A 33 -10.99 -4.88 -3.99
N THR A 34 -10.23 -5.93 -4.29
CA THR A 34 -9.55 -6.73 -3.25
C THR A 34 -8.56 -5.88 -2.45
N GLN A 35 -7.80 -5.02 -3.13
CA GLN A 35 -6.85 -4.10 -2.49
C GLN A 35 -7.58 -3.09 -1.60
N LYS A 36 -8.70 -2.52 -2.08
CA LYS A 36 -9.55 -1.62 -1.29
C LYS A 36 -10.10 -2.29 -0.03
N GLN A 37 -10.67 -3.49 -0.15
CA GLN A 37 -11.20 -4.24 1.00
C GLN A 37 -10.11 -4.60 2.00
N THR A 38 -8.88 -4.88 1.54
CA THR A 38 -7.74 -5.14 2.41
C THR A 38 -7.36 -3.91 3.21
N ALA A 39 -7.32 -2.73 2.56
CA ALA A 39 -7.06 -1.47 3.24
C ALA A 39 -8.15 -1.11 4.27
N GLU A 40 -9.41 -1.37 3.96
CA GLU A 40 -10.53 -1.15 4.90
C GLU A 40 -10.39 -2.05 6.14
N ARG A 41 -10.14 -3.36 5.94
CA ARG A 41 -9.92 -4.31 7.05
C ARG A 41 -8.70 -3.98 7.89
N LEU A 42 -7.67 -3.40 7.30
CA LEU A 42 -6.46 -3.00 8.04
C LEU A 42 -6.80 -1.95 9.11
N ARG A 43 -7.79 -1.08 8.86
CA ARG A 43 -8.25 -0.09 9.83
C ARG A 43 -9.05 -0.68 10.98
N GLU A 44 -9.58 -1.89 10.81
CA GLU A 44 -10.30 -2.63 11.87
C GLU A 44 -9.34 -3.33 12.85
N LEU A 45 -8.05 -3.42 12.50
CA LEU A 45 -7.02 -3.98 13.37
C LEU A 45 -6.63 -2.99 14.47
N ASP A 46 -5.92 -3.51 15.47
CA ASP A 46 -5.30 -2.70 16.52
C ASP A 46 -4.12 -1.88 15.93
N ILE A 47 -4.46 -0.72 15.36
CA ILE A 47 -3.51 0.20 14.73
C ILE A 47 -2.43 0.64 15.74
N GLU A 48 -2.81 0.92 16.98
CA GLU A 48 -1.86 1.40 18.00
C GLU A 48 -0.75 0.39 18.28
N SER A 49 -1.10 -0.89 18.42
CA SER A 49 -0.12 -1.98 18.60
C SER A 49 0.81 -2.14 17.40
N LEU A 50 0.27 -2.02 16.17
CA LEU A 50 1.05 -2.07 14.94
C LEU A 50 2.04 -0.89 14.84
N LEU A 51 1.56 0.33 15.07
CA LEU A 51 2.38 1.54 15.05
C LEU A 51 3.49 1.47 16.10
N ARG A 52 3.16 1.03 17.33
CA ARG A 52 4.15 0.82 18.39
C ARG A 52 5.23 -0.17 17.98
N SER A 53 4.84 -1.26 17.32
CA SER A 53 5.77 -2.27 16.83
C SER A 53 6.68 -1.72 15.73
N LEU A 54 6.13 -0.95 14.78
CA LEU A 54 6.90 -0.29 13.72
C LEU A 54 7.91 0.70 14.29
N ILE A 55 7.48 1.56 15.21
CA ILE A 55 8.36 2.53 15.86
C ILE A 55 9.49 1.79 16.58
N ARG A 56 9.18 0.79 17.42
CA ARG A 56 10.23 0.07 18.18
C ARG A 56 11.19 -0.72 17.31
N ALA A 57 10.72 -1.27 16.20
CA ALA A 57 11.56 -2.07 15.30
C ALA A 57 12.46 -1.21 14.41
N HIS A 58 12.03 0.01 14.07
CA HIS A 58 12.65 0.82 13.03
C HIS A 58 13.09 2.23 13.48
N SER A 59 12.92 2.59 14.76
CA SER A 59 13.28 3.93 15.26
C SER A 59 14.76 4.26 15.14
N GLY A 60 15.65 3.27 15.14
CA GLY A 60 17.09 3.40 14.83
C GLY A 60 17.70 4.75 15.19
N ASP A 61 18.24 5.43 14.16
CA ASP A 61 18.75 6.80 14.23
C ASP A 61 17.72 7.86 13.81
N ALA A 62 16.47 7.46 13.59
CA ALA A 62 15.41 8.38 13.20
C ALA A 62 15.02 9.29 14.38
N THR A 63 14.82 10.57 14.08
CA THR A 63 14.45 11.60 15.06
C THR A 63 13.10 12.22 14.76
N ARG A 64 12.57 12.04 13.54
CA ARG A 64 11.27 12.56 13.13
C ARG A 64 10.36 11.42 12.69
N VAL A 65 9.10 11.49 13.12
CA VAL A 65 8.04 10.60 12.63
C VAL A 65 6.90 11.40 12.03
N TYR A 66 6.37 10.90 10.91
CA TYR A 66 5.18 11.42 10.25
C TYR A 66 4.12 10.33 10.18
N SER A 67 2.85 10.73 10.22
CA SER A 67 1.72 9.79 10.17
C SER A 67 0.55 10.37 9.38
N SER A 68 -0.49 9.55 9.17
CA SER A 68 -1.77 10.10 8.74
C SER A 68 -2.33 11.07 9.78
N ARG A 69 -3.21 11.99 9.36
CA ARG A 69 -3.91 12.90 10.28
C ARG A 69 -4.80 12.15 11.28
N GLN A 70 -5.29 10.97 10.91
CA GLN A 70 -6.14 10.15 11.77
C GLN A 70 -5.32 9.47 12.88
N ASP A 71 -4.08 9.10 12.57
CA ASP A 71 -3.18 8.40 13.50
C ASP A 71 -2.33 9.36 14.34
N GLN A 72 -2.29 10.66 14.02
CA GLN A 72 -1.56 11.68 14.77
C GLN A 72 -1.68 11.54 16.30
N PRO A 73 -2.89 11.53 16.91
CA PRO A 73 -3.01 11.47 18.36
C PRO A 73 -2.47 10.16 18.96
N ILE A 74 -2.42 9.08 18.18
CA ILE A 74 -1.85 7.80 18.61
C ILE A 74 -0.33 7.88 18.54
N VAL A 75 0.22 8.39 17.44
CA VAL A 75 1.66 8.49 17.21
C VAL A 75 2.30 9.49 18.17
N GLU A 76 1.69 10.65 18.41
CA GLU A 76 2.17 11.64 19.40
C GLU A 76 2.30 11.00 20.79
N ARG A 77 1.25 10.32 21.27
CA ARG A 77 1.29 9.61 22.56
C ARG A 77 2.38 8.53 22.60
N LEU A 78 2.53 7.74 21.54
CA LEU A 78 3.56 6.71 21.46
C LEU A 78 4.97 7.31 21.48
N CYS A 79 5.19 8.45 20.83
CA CYS A 79 6.45 9.18 20.89
C CYS A 79 6.75 9.64 22.32
N ASP A 80 5.79 10.29 22.98
CA ASP A 80 5.95 10.76 24.36
C ASP A 80 6.28 9.61 25.32
N GLU A 81 5.51 8.51 25.26
CA GLU A 81 5.74 7.31 26.08
C GLU A 81 7.14 6.70 25.87
N LEU A 82 7.56 6.59 24.62
CA LEU A 82 8.84 5.96 24.27
C LEU A 82 10.03 6.88 24.56
N LEU A 83 9.83 8.20 24.48
CA LEU A 83 10.82 9.22 24.86
C LEU A 83 11.04 9.22 26.38
N GLU A 84 9.96 9.17 27.17
CA GLU A 84 10.04 9.03 28.64
C GLU A 84 10.77 7.74 29.05
N ALA A 85 10.51 6.64 28.34
CA ALA A 85 11.20 5.37 28.54
C ALA A 85 12.66 5.37 28.04
N LYS A 86 13.13 6.46 27.42
CA LYS A 86 14.46 6.59 26.78
C LYS A 86 14.74 5.51 25.73
N LEU A 87 13.68 5.02 25.08
CA LEU A 87 13.75 3.99 24.04
C LEU A 87 13.88 4.59 22.64
N THR A 88 13.61 5.89 22.49
CA THR A 88 13.68 6.60 21.21
C THR A 88 13.99 8.09 21.41
N LYS A 89 14.38 8.76 20.33
CA LYS A 89 14.51 10.23 20.22
C LYS A 89 13.50 10.80 19.21
N LEU A 90 12.47 10.03 18.89
CA LEU A 90 11.49 10.40 17.87
C LEU A 90 10.56 11.49 18.38
N GLU A 91 10.44 12.55 17.58
CA GLU A 91 9.48 13.63 17.74
C GLU A 91 8.48 13.59 16.59
N TYR A 92 7.23 13.96 16.89
CA TYR A 92 6.20 14.06 15.86
C TYR A 92 6.46 15.27 14.96
N ALA A 93 6.67 15.02 13.66
CA ALA A 93 7.10 16.03 12.70
C ALA A 93 6.00 16.50 11.75
N GLY A 94 4.86 15.79 11.69
CA GLY A 94 3.67 16.26 10.99
C GLY A 94 2.87 15.17 10.30
N ASN A 95 1.86 15.61 9.54
CA ASN A 95 0.98 14.71 8.82
C ASN A 95 1.46 14.47 7.39
N ILE A 96 1.19 13.27 6.88
CA ILE A 96 1.31 12.87 5.48
C ILE A 96 -0.02 12.29 4.99
N ASP A 97 -0.23 12.30 3.67
CA ASP A 97 -1.40 11.67 3.07
C ASP A 97 -1.15 10.18 2.87
N CYS A 98 -1.70 9.37 3.78
CA CYS A 98 -1.62 7.92 3.73
C CYS A 98 -2.84 7.28 4.41
N ILE A 99 -3.10 6.02 4.09
CA ILE A 99 -4.15 5.20 4.72
C ILE A 99 -3.85 4.95 6.20
N GLY A 100 -2.56 4.86 6.55
CA GLY A 100 -2.04 4.70 7.90
C GLY A 100 -0.58 4.28 7.89
N GLY A 101 -0.03 3.97 9.06
CA GLY A 101 1.39 3.67 9.24
C GLY A 101 2.23 4.92 9.51
N ILE A 102 3.54 4.83 9.33
CA ILE A 102 4.48 5.89 9.67
C ILE A 102 5.55 6.08 8.60
N VAL A 103 6.09 7.30 8.54
CA VAL A 103 7.35 7.58 7.87
C VAL A 103 8.34 8.04 8.92
N LEU A 104 9.54 7.48 8.90
CA LEU A 104 10.63 7.82 9.80
C LEU A 104 11.69 8.60 9.04
N GLU A 105 12.25 9.63 9.65
CA GLU A 105 13.26 10.48 9.03
C GLU A 105 14.37 10.82 10.02
N THR A 106 15.61 10.82 9.53
CA THR A 106 16.79 11.21 10.32
C THR A 106 16.88 12.72 10.45
N GLU A 107 17.56 13.20 11.49
CA GLU A 107 17.66 14.64 11.78
C GLU A 107 18.25 15.44 10.60
N ASP A 108 19.22 14.86 9.92
CA ASP A 108 19.95 15.42 8.78
C ASP A 108 19.19 15.34 7.44
N GLU A 109 17.95 14.83 7.43
CA GLU A 109 17.11 14.66 6.23
C GLU A 109 17.70 13.73 5.16
N THR A 110 18.79 13.00 5.45
CA THR A 110 19.45 12.16 4.45
C THR A 110 18.76 10.81 4.26
N VAL A 111 18.06 10.33 5.29
CA VAL A 111 17.37 9.03 5.27
C VAL A 111 15.90 9.22 5.62
N ARG A 112 15.04 8.72 4.73
CA ARG A 112 13.59 8.66 4.92
C ARG A 112 13.12 7.24 4.67
N LEU A 113 12.54 6.62 5.70
CA LEU A 113 12.04 5.25 5.67
C LEU A 113 10.52 5.28 5.66
N ASP A 114 9.92 4.73 4.60
CA ASP A 114 8.48 4.67 4.43
C ASP A 114 7.94 3.32 4.93
N TYR A 115 7.18 3.37 6.02
CA TYR A 115 6.44 2.25 6.59
C TYR A 115 4.93 2.54 6.60
N THR A 116 4.46 3.30 5.62
CA THR A 116 3.03 3.49 5.40
C THR A 116 2.39 2.19 4.98
N PHE A 117 1.14 2.01 5.38
CA PHE A 117 0.35 0.85 4.99
C PHE A 117 0.13 0.79 3.48
N ASP A 118 0.08 1.94 2.80
CA ASP A 118 0.03 2.04 1.34
C ASP A 118 1.22 1.33 0.68
N THR A 119 2.44 1.68 1.11
CA THR A 119 3.68 1.10 0.58
C THR A 119 3.75 -0.39 0.89
N ILE A 120 3.47 -0.78 2.14
CA ILE A 120 3.49 -2.20 2.54
C ILE A 120 2.46 -3.03 1.77
N LEU A 121 1.23 -2.53 1.60
CA LEU A 121 0.18 -3.22 0.85
C LEU A 121 0.55 -3.35 -0.63
N SER A 122 1.18 -2.32 -1.21
CA SER A 122 1.66 -2.37 -2.58
C SER A 122 2.73 -3.45 -2.75
N GLU A 123 3.75 -3.46 -1.89
CA GLU A 123 4.85 -4.45 -1.95
C GLU A 123 4.37 -5.88 -1.74
N VAL A 124 3.52 -6.11 -0.74
CA VAL A 124 2.93 -7.43 -0.45
C VAL A 124 2.02 -7.86 -1.60
N GLY A 125 1.25 -6.91 -2.16
CA GLY A 125 0.39 -7.12 -3.31
C GLY A 125 1.17 -7.55 -4.55
N GLU A 126 2.22 -6.82 -4.91
CA GLU A 126 3.10 -7.14 -6.04
C GLU A 126 3.75 -8.51 -5.88
N ARG A 127 4.34 -8.78 -4.71
CA ARG A 127 4.97 -10.08 -4.41
C ARG A 127 3.95 -11.23 -4.49
N SER A 128 2.72 -10.97 -4.09
CA SER A 128 1.66 -11.98 -4.05
C SER A 128 0.83 -12.04 -5.34
N MET A 129 1.05 -11.14 -6.30
CA MET A 129 0.17 -10.95 -7.46
C MET A 129 -0.02 -12.24 -8.27
N LYS A 130 1.06 -13.00 -8.47
CA LYS A 130 0.98 -14.30 -9.16
C LYS A 130 0.04 -15.28 -8.46
N ARG A 131 0.12 -15.34 -7.12
CA ARG A 131 -0.71 -16.23 -6.30
C ARG A 131 -2.15 -15.73 -6.24
N ILE A 132 -2.36 -14.42 -6.09
CA ILE A 132 -3.68 -13.80 -6.10
C ILE A 132 -4.37 -14.03 -7.45
N SER A 133 -3.66 -13.81 -8.56
CA SER A 133 -4.17 -14.06 -9.91
C SER A 133 -4.59 -15.51 -10.12
N ASN A 134 -3.78 -16.47 -9.66
CA ASN A 134 -4.14 -17.90 -9.76
C ASN A 134 -5.38 -18.24 -8.92
N ILE A 135 -5.53 -17.66 -7.72
CA ILE A 135 -6.70 -17.91 -6.87
C ILE A 135 -7.97 -17.31 -7.49
N LEU A 136 -7.88 -16.08 -8.03
CA LEU A 136 -9.04 -15.35 -8.54
C LEU A 136 -9.47 -15.82 -9.94
N PHE A 137 -8.52 -16.22 -10.78
CA PHE A 137 -8.77 -16.43 -12.20
C PHE A 137 -8.42 -17.84 -12.71
N GLY A 138 -7.80 -18.68 -11.88
CA GLY A 138 -7.36 -20.04 -12.26
C GLY A 138 -5.98 -20.05 -12.89
#